data_AF-A0A378MFH7-F1
#
_entry.id   AF-A0A378MFH7-F1
#
_cell.length_a   1.000
_cell.length_b   1.000
_cell.length_c   1.000
_cell.angle_alpha   90.00
_cell.angle_beta   90.00
_cell.angle_gamma   90.00
#
_symmetry.space_group_name_H-M   'P 1'
#
loop_
_entity.id
_entity.type
_entity.pdbx_description
1 polymer ?
#
loop_
_entity_poly.entity_id
_entity_poly.type
_entity_poly.pdbx_seq_one_letter_code
_entity_poly.pdbx_strand_id
1 'polypeptide(L)'
;MQPLLSERIIRSISKYILQFTDYWFENYIHQILPTEVTDQKEILTDFRQQTVETIGSGLRAIATQRIDEKAYFELGATQFENGITYGQTLELRYAFEEAMECFLIQINQRNDLELSDQEIADYITALKQLNDILTPIIAAGHASKQ
;
A
#
# COMPACT_ATOMS: atom_id res chain seq x y z
N MET A 1 -19.48 -13.85 -3.71
CA MET A 1 -18.24 -14.43 -4.30
C MET A 1 -17.34 -13.26 -4.65
N GLN A 2 -16.15 -13.16 -4.05
CA GLN A 2 -15.16 -12.20 -4.55
C GLN A 2 -14.74 -12.65 -5.97
N PRO A 3 -14.58 -11.73 -6.93
CA PRO A 3 -14.09 -12.06 -8.25
C PRO A 3 -12.70 -12.71 -8.13
N LEU A 4 -12.48 -13.79 -8.89
CA LEU A 4 -11.15 -14.36 -9.06
C LEU A 4 -10.30 -13.31 -9.77
N LEU A 5 -9.33 -12.75 -9.06
CA LEU A 5 -8.45 -11.75 -9.65
C LEU A 5 -7.59 -12.37 -10.74
N SER A 6 -7.42 -11.61 -11.80
CA SER A 6 -6.58 -11.99 -12.93
C SER A 6 -5.13 -12.18 -12.48
N GLU A 7 -4.53 -13.33 -12.78
CA GLU A 7 -3.10 -13.52 -12.53
C GLU A 7 -2.24 -12.46 -13.24
N ARG A 8 -2.74 -11.92 -14.36
CA ARG A 8 -2.07 -10.87 -15.13
C ARG A 8 -1.94 -9.58 -14.34
N ILE A 9 -2.98 -9.16 -13.61
CA ILE A 9 -2.91 -7.93 -12.82
C ILE A 9 -1.96 -8.10 -11.62
N ILE A 10 -2.01 -9.26 -10.96
CA ILE A 10 -1.08 -9.58 -9.85
C ILE A 10 0.37 -9.60 -10.33
N ARG A 11 0.64 -10.22 -11.48
CA ARG A 11 1.98 -10.22 -12.12
C ARG A 11 2.43 -8.82 -12.50
N SER A 12 1.52 -8.00 -13.02
CA SER A 12 1.82 -6.62 -13.42
C SER A 12 2.23 -5.77 -12.22
N ILE A 13 1.45 -5.80 -11.14
CA ILE A 13 1.78 -5.03 -9.93
C ILE A 13 3.08 -5.52 -9.32
N SER A 14 3.28 -6.85 -9.24
CA SER A 14 4.54 -7.42 -8.74
C SER A 14 5.76 -6.95 -9.54
N LYS A 15 5.62 -6.86 -10.87
CA LYS A 15 6.67 -6.37 -11.77
C LYS A 15 6.99 -4.88 -11.55
N TYR A 16 5.98 -4.06 -11.27
CA TYR A 16 6.10 -2.61 -11.19
C TYR A 16 6.07 -2.06 -9.75
N ILE A 17 6.19 -2.91 -8.73
CA ILE A 17 6.09 -2.54 -7.32
C ILE A 17 7.05 -1.40 -6.93
N LEU A 18 8.31 -1.47 -7.39
CA LEU A 18 9.31 -0.43 -7.08
C LEU A 18 8.97 0.90 -7.75
N GLN A 19 8.50 0.86 -9.00
CA GLN A 19 8.07 2.06 -9.74
C GLN A 19 6.81 2.68 -9.13
N PHE A 20 5.89 1.84 -8.65
CA PHE A 20 4.73 2.31 -7.90
C PHE A 20 5.17 2.98 -6.60
N THR A 21 6.10 2.38 -5.86
CA THR A 21 6.61 2.97 -4.62
C THR A 21 7.27 4.33 -4.89
N ASP A 22 8.09 4.46 -5.94
CA ASP A 22 8.65 5.76 -6.35
C ASP A 22 7.54 6.77 -6.66
N TYR A 23 6.57 6.38 -7.50
CA TYR A 23 5.42 7.23 -7.84
C TYR A 23 4.66 7.69 -6.59
N TRP A 24 4.38 6.79 -5.65
CA TRP A 24 3.64 7.13 -4.44
C TRP A 24 4.41 8.09 -3.53
N PHE A 25 5.72 7.89 -3.38
CA PHE A 25 6.58 8.77 -2.59
C PHE A 25 6.66 10.18 -3.20
N GLU A 26 6.90 10.26 -4.50
CA GLU A 26 7.02 11.54 -5.21
C GLU A 26 5.73 12.36 -5.20
N ASN A 27 4.57 11.69 -5.27
CA ASN A 27 3.29 12.37 -5.48
C ASN A 27 2.43 12.52 -4.22
N TYR A 28 2.61 11.69 -3.18
CA TYR A 28 1.67 11.67 -2.04
C TYR A 28 2.36 11.78 -0.68
N ILE A 29 3.50 11.09 -0.47
CA ILE A 29 4.12 11.01 0.87
C ILE A 29 4.49 12.39 1.43
N HIS A 30 5.12 13.24 0.63
CA HIS A 30 5.53 14.58 1.07
C HIS A 30 4.36 15.55 1.31
N GLN A 31 3.15 15.20 0.89
CA GLN A 31 1.95 16.02 1.12
C GLN A 31 1.24 15.66 2.44
N ILE A 32 1.42 14.42 2.91
CA ILE A 32 0.72 13.85 4.07
C ILE A 32 1.63 13.81 5.30
N LEU A 33 2.88 13.40 5.09
CA LEU A 33 3.85 13.29 6.16
C LEU A 33 4.55 14.61 6.42
N PRO A 34 4.83 14.93 7.69
CA PRO A 34 5.47 16.18 8.05
C PRO A 34 6.94 16.17 7.58
N THR A 35 7.48 17.36 7.34
CA THR A 35 8.86 17.53 6.85
C THR A 35 9.87 16.89 7.80
N GLU A 36 9.62 16.89 9.11
CA GLU A 36 10.48 16.26 10.11
C GLU A 36 10.61 14.74 9.92
N VAL A 37 9.59 14.08 9.38
CA VAL A 37 9.62 12.65 9.04
C VAL A 37 10.26 12.43 7.67
N THR A 38 9.97 13.31 6.71
CA THR A 38 10.45 13.15 5.32
C THR A 38 11.86 13.68 5.07
N ASP A 39 12.43 14.55 5.91
CA ASP A 39 13.82 15.00 5.80
C ASP A 39 14.81 14.00 6.42
N GLN A 40 14.31 13.06 7.24
CA GLN A 40 15.10 11.99 7.83
C GLN A 40 15.32 10.87 6.82
N LYS A 41 16.43 10.94 6.07
CA LYS A 41 16.76 9.99 5.00
C LYS A 41 16.71 8.51 5.43
N GLU A 42 17.09 8.21 6.67
CA GLU A 42 17.04 6.85 7.21
C GLU A 42 15.59 6.37 7.38
N ILE A 43 14.75 7.18 8.04
CA ILE A 43 13.31 6.89 8.20
C ILE A 43 12.62 6.74 6.84
N LEU A 44 12.90 7.62 5.87
CA LEU A 44 12.32 7.50 4.53
C LEU A 44 12.76 6.21 3.82
N THR A 45 14.02 5.80 3.99
CA THR A 45 14.55 4.58 3.37
C THR A 45 13.89 3.34 3.97
N ASP A 46 13.81 3.27 5.28
CA ASP A 46 13.16 2.18 6.01
C ASP A 46 11.66 2.12 5.69
N PHE A 47 11.00 3.27 5.68
CA PHE A 47 9.59 3.38 5.32
C PHE A 47 9.33 2.94 3.87
N ARG A 48 10.25 3.25 2.94
CA ARG A 48 10.18 2.79 1.56
C ARG A 48 10.34 1.29 1.44
N GLN A 49 11.31 0.70 2.13
CA GLN A 49 11.48 -0.75 2.16
C GLN A 49 10.23 -1.44 2.74
N GLN A 50 9.76 -0.97 3.89
CA GLN A 50 8.57 -1.49 4.56
C GLN A 50 7.32 -1.38 3.65
N THR A 51 7.19 -0.30 2.88
CA THR A 51 6.13 -0.15 1.89
C THR A 51 6.17 -1.25 0.83
N VAL A 52 7.34 -1.52 0.23
CA VAL A 52 7.48 -2.58 -0.78
C VAL A 52 7.11 -3.95 -0.20
N GLU A 53 7.57 -4.24 1.02
CA GLU A 53 7.27 -5.50 1.71
C GLU A 53 5.77 -5.63 2.04
N THR A 54 5.13 -4.53 2.44
CA THR A 54 3.70 -4.46 2.77
C THR A 54 2.85 -4.67 1.52
N ILE A 55 3.21 -4.05 0.39
CA ILE A 55 2.51 -4.25 -0.89
C ILE A 55 2.66 -5.71 -1.34
N GLY A 56 3.86 -6.29 -1.27
CA GLY A 56 4.09 -7.69 -1.61
C GLY A 56 3.27 -8.65 -0.74
N SER A 57 3.19 -8.35 0.56
CA SER A 57 2.35 -9.09 1.51
C SER A 57 0.86 -8.93 1.22
N GLY A 58 0.41 -7.73 0.84
CA GLY A 58 -0.97 -7.45 0.45
C GLY A 58 -1.37 -8.18 -0.82
N LEU A 59 -0.53 -8.20 -1.85
CA LEU A 59 -0.75 -8.98 -3.07
C LEU A 59 -0.89 -10.47 -2.78
N ARG A 60 -0.06 -11.01 -1.89
CA ARG A 60 -0.16 -12.40 -1.44
C ARG A 60 -1.44 -12.65 -0.67
N ALA A 61 -1.81 -11.76 0.24
CA ALA A 61 -3.03 -11.86 1.03
C ALA A 61 -4.28 -11.85 0.14
N ILE A 62 -4.29 -11.00 -0.88
CA ILE A 62 -5.33 -10.96 -1.90
C ILE A 62 -5.40 -12.29 -2.67
N ALA A 63 -4.25 -12.84 -3.09
CA ALA A 63 -4.21 -14.08 -3.86
C ALA A 63 -4.55 -15.35 -3.03
N THR A 64 -4.16 -15.40 -1.76
CA THR A 64 -4.28 -16.61 -0.93
C THR A 64 -5.31 -16.50 0.20
N GLN A 65 -5.93 -15.34 0.39
CA GLN A 65 -6.80 -15.01 1.52
C GLN A 65 -6.13 -15.24 2.90
N ARG A 66 -4.81 -15.04 2.98
CA ARG A 66 -4.04 -15.21 4.22
C ARG A 66 -3.32 -13.92 4.55
N ILE A 67 -3.62 -13.38 5.72
CA ILE A 67 -3.06 -12.12 6.22
C ILE A 67 -1.97 -12.44 7.23
N ASP A 68 -0.82 -11.79 7.10
CA ASP A 68 0.21 -11.79 8.15
C ASP A 68 -0.11 -10.68 9.15
N GLU A 69 -1.03 -10.95 10.07
CA GLU A 69 -1.50 -9.95 11.04
C GLU A 69 -0.36 -9.36 11.87
N LYS A 70 0.67 -10.15 12.16
CA LYS A 70 1.84 -9.71 12.91
C LYS A 70 2.59 -8.60 12.17
N ALA A 71 2.86 -8.79 10.87
CA ALA A 71 3.54 -7.78 10.06
C ALA A 71 2.78 -6.45 10.04
N TYR A 72 1.45 -6.49 9.94
CA TYR A 72 0.63 -5.26 9.93
C TYR A 72 0.49 -4.62 11.32
N PHE A 73 0.54 -5.41 12.39
CA PHE A 73 0.62 -4.88 13.75
C PHE A 73 1.97 -4.17 13.97
N GLU A 74 3.08 -4.80 13.55
CA GLU A 74 4.42 -4.22 13.63
C GLU A 74 4.58 -2.98 12.75
N LEU A 75 3.90 -2.92 11.59
CA LEU A 75 3.79 -1.72 10.77
C LEU A 75 3.19 -0.54 11.56
N GLY A 76 2.07 -0.76 12.25
CA GLY A 76 1.45 0.29 13.07
C GLY A 76 2.35 0.77 14.21
N ALA A 77 3.02 -0.17 14.88
CA ALA A 77 3.99 0.15 15.92
C ALA A 77 5.17 1.00 15.38
N THR A 78 5.72 0.62 14.23
CA THR A 78 6.84 1.32 13.57
C THR A 78 6.43 2.71 13.12
N GLN A 79 5.22 2.87 12.56
CA GLN A 79 4.69 4.18 12.17
C GLN A 79 4.64 5.14 13.36
N PHE A 80 4.14 4.67 14.51
CA PHE A 80 4.12 5.47 15.73
C PHE A 80 5.53 5.87 16.19
N GLU A 81 6.47 4.92 16.21
CA GLU A 81 7.87 5.18 16.58
C GLU A 81 8.54 6.21 15.66
N ASN A 82 8.14 6.24 14.38
CA ASN A 82 8.58 7.21 13.39
C ASN A 82 7.81 8.55 13.45
N GLY A 83 6.96 8.76 14.46
CA GLY A 83 6.20 10.01 14.64
C GLY A 83 5.04 10.20 13.66
N ILE A 84 4.66 9.15 12.93
CA ILE A 84 3.45 9.16 12.10
C ILE A 84 2.28 8.93 13.03
N THR A 85 1.25 9.76 12.94
CA THR A 85 0.01 9.59 13.73
C THR A 85 -0.95 8.62 13.06
N TYR A 86 -1.86 8.01 13.82
CA TYR A 86 -2.89 7.16 13.22
C TYR A 86 -3.79 7.91 12.22
N GLY A 87 -4.04 9.22 12.43
CA GLY A 87 -4.74 10.05 11.45
C GLY A 87 -4.02 10.10 10.11
N GLN A 88 -2.70 10.32 10.13
CA GLN A 88 -1.86 10.28 8.93
C GLN A 88 -1.80 8.88 8.31
N THR A 89 -1.82 7.81 9.11
CA THR A 89 -1.92 6.44 8.59
C THR A 89 -3.19 6.24 7.76
N LEU A 90 -4.33 6.80 8.19
CA LEU A 90 -5.58 6.74 7.42
C LEU A 90 -5.50 7.57 6.13
N GLU A 91 -4.92 8.76 6.19
CA GLU A 91 -4.68 9.58 4.98
C GLU A 91 -3.76 8.86 3.98
N LEU A 92 -2.68 8.25 4.47
CA LEU A 92 -1.76 7.43 3.67
C LEU A 92 -2.48 6.23 3.03
N ARG A 93 -3.38 5.56 3.77
CA ARG A 93 -4.19 4.47 3.23
C ARG A 93 -5.02 4.93 2.04
N TYR A 94 -5.79 6.01 2.18
CA TYR A 94 -6.65 6.50 1.10
C TYR A 94 -5.83 6.96 -0.11
N ALA A 95 -4.74 7.69 0.15
CA ALA A 95 -3.81 8.12 -0.89
C ALA A 95 -3.16 6.93 -1.60
N PHE A 96 -2.83 5.85 -0.89
CA PHE A 96 -2.31 4.61 -1.48
C PHE A 96 -3.32 3.96 -2.43
N GLU A 97 -4.58 3.85 -2.01
CA GLU A 97 -5.65 3.24 -2.81
C GLU A 97 -5.87 4.03 -4.12
N GLU A 98 -5.93 5.36 -4.04
CA GLU A 98 -6.02 6.26 -5.20
C GLU A 98 -4.78 6.19 -6.08
N ALA A 99 -3.58 6.27 -5.48
CA ALA A 99 -2.32 6.22 -6.19
C ALA A 99 -2.18 4.91 -6.98
N MET A 100 -2.59 3.78 -6.40
CA MET A 100 -2.51 2.47 -7.04
C MET A 100 -3.42 2.38 -8.28
N GLU A 101 -4.65 2.91 -8.18
CA GLU A 101 -5.58 2.98 -9.30
C GLU A 101 -5.02 3.85 -10.43
N CYS A 102 -4.60 5.08 -10.11
CA CYS A 102 -3.99 5.98 -11.09
C CYS A 102 -2.74 5.38 -11.74
N PHE A 103 -1.87 4.77 -10.94
CA PHE A 103 -0.65 4.15 -11.43
C PHE A 103 -0.95 2.98 -12.37
N LEU A 104 -1.88 2.10 -12.02
CA LEU A 104 -2.26 0.96 -12.86
C LEU A 104 -2.80 1.40 -14.22
N ILE A 105 -3.66 2.42 -14.25
CA ILE A 105 -4.18 3.01 -15.49
C ILE A 105 -3.02 3.56 -16.35
N GLN A 106 -2.11 4.32 -15.75
CA GLN A 106 -0.98 4.92 -16.46
C GLN A 106 -0.01 3.87 -17.01
N ILE A 107 0.39 2.88 -16.21
CA ILE A 107 1.34 1.85 -16.68
C ILE A 107 0.71 0.94 -17.72
N ASN A 108 -0.59 0.68 -17.63
CA ASN A 108 -1.32 -0.14 -18.59
C ASN A 108 -1.25 0.50 -19.99
N GLN A 109 -1.52 1.81 -20.06
CA GLN A 109 -1.42 2.59 -21.29
C GLN A 109 0.03 2.71 -21.80
N ARG A 110 0.99 2.96 -20.91
CA ARG A 110 2.40 3.18 -21.29
C ARG A 110 3.12 1.91 -21.75
N ASN A 111 2.76 0.76 -21.19
CA ASN A 111 3.49 -0.50 -21.42
C ASN A 111 2.65 -1.56 -22.15
N ASP A 112 1.47 -1.18 -22.65
CA ASP A 112 0.54 -2.06 -23.38
C ASP A 112 0.30 -3.39 -22.62
N LEU A 113 -0.07 -3.29 -21.34
CA LEU A 113 -0.25 -4.47 -20.48
C LEU A 113 -1.56 -5.22 -20.77
N GLU A 114 -2.41 -4.65 -21.63
CA GLU A 114 -3.72 -5.17 -22.04
C GLU A 114 -4.67 -5.48 -20.86
N LEU A 115 -4.46 -4.85 -19.69
CA LEU A 115 -5.39 -4.95 -18.57
C LEU A 115 -6.70 -4.28 -18.96
N SER A 116 -7.82 -4.99 -18.77
CA SER A 116 -9.14 -4.40 -18.93
C SER A 116 -9.49 -3.48 -17.76
N ASP A 117 -10.37 -2.50 -17.99
CA ASP A 117 -10.88 -1.62 -16.93
C ASP A 117 -11.53 -2.43 -15.79
N GLN A 118 -12.20 -3.54 -16.12
CA GLN A 118 -12.80 -4.43 -15.13
C GLN A 118 -11.75 -5.12 -14.26
N GLU A 119 -10.63 -5.59 -14.82
CA GLU A 119 -9.55 -6.20 -14.02
C GLU A 119 -8.96 -5.20 -13.03
N ILE A 120 -8.77 -3.95 -13.46
CA ILE A 120 -8.28 -2.88 -12.59
C ILE A 120 -9.30 -2.61 -11.48
N ALA A 121 -10.58 -2.43 -11.83
CA ALA A 121 -11.64 -2.18 -10.86
C ALA A 121 -11.81 -3.31 -9.84
N ASP A 122 -11.74 -4.57 -10.28
CA ASP A 122 -11.82 -5.75 -9.40
C ASP A 122 -10.65 -5.77 -8.41
N TYR A 123 -9.43 -5.46 -8.87
CA TYR A 123 -8.26 -5.38 -8.02
C TYR A 123 -8.36 -4.26 -7.00
N ILE A 124 -8.75 -3.04 -7.41
CA ILE A 124 -8.90 -1.91 -6.49
C ILE A 124 -9.99 -2.20 -5.45
N THR A 125 -11.06 -2.89 -5.83
CA THR A 125 -12.09 -3.37 -4.89
C THR A 125 -11.51 -4.35 -3.87
N ALA A 126 -10.74 -5.35 -4.32
CA ALA A 126 -10.10 -6.31 -3.44
C ALA A 126 -9.07 -5.65 -2.49
N LEU A 127 -8.31 -4.67 -3.00
CA LEU A 127 -7.36 -3.89 -2.22
C LEU A 127 -8.06 -3.11 -1.09
N LYS A 128 -9.15 -2.40 -1.41
CA LYS A 128 -9.94 -1.64 -0.43
C LYS A 128 -10.49 -2.56 0.67
N GLN A 129 -11.04 -3.71 0.27
CA GLN A 129 -11.54 -4.72 1.21
C GLN A 129 -10.43 -5.29 2.10
N LEU A 130 -9.25 -5.54 1.55
CA LEU A 130 -8.10 -5.94 2.36
C LEU A 130 -7.73 -4.83 3.35
N ASN A 131 -7.61 -3.58 2.90
CA ASN A 131 -7.26 -2.47 3.77
C ASN A 131 -8.29 -2.23 4.89
N ASP A 132 -9.58 -2.50 4.66
CA ASP A 132 -10.61 -2.48 5.71
C ASP A 132 -10.34 -3.50 6.82
N ILE A 133 -9.79 -4.66 6.48
CA ILE A 133 -9.39 -5.70 7.43
C ILE A 133 -8.08 -5.30 8.15
N LEU A 134 -7.14 -4.71 7.43
CA LEU A 134 -5.80 -4.38 7.96
C LEU A 134 -5.79 -3.15 8.87
N THR A 135 -6.63 -2.15 8.57
CA THR A 135 -6.71 -0.89 9.32
C THR A 135 -6.83 -1.09 10.84
N PRO A 136 -7.76 -1.92 11.38
CA PRO A 136 -7.84 -2.13 12.83
C PRO A 136 -6.60 -2.82 13.41
N ILE A 137 -5.90 -3.67 12.65
CA ILE A 137 -4.67 -4.34 13.10
C ILE A 137 -3.54 -3.31 13.22
N ILE A 138 -3.39 -2.43 12.22
CA ILE A 138 -2.43 -1.33 12.23
C ILE A 138 -2.74 -0.35 13.37
N ALA A 139 -4.03 -0.05 13.60
CA ALA A 139 -4.48 0.79 14.71
C ALA A 139 -4.08 0.20 16.08
N ALA A 140 -4.22 -1.12 16.26
CA ALA A 140 -3.78 -1.81 17.46
C ALA A 140 -2.26 -1.73 17.66
N GLY A 141 -1.49 -1.81 16.58
CA GLY A 141 -0.04 -1.59 16.58
C GLY A 141 0.35 -0.21 17.10
N HIS A 142 -0.29 0.85 16.57
CA HIS A 142 -0.14 2.23 17.07
C HIS A 142 -0.45 2.35 18.56
N ALA A 143 -1.61 1.82 18.98
CA ALA A 143 -2.07 1.91 20.36
C ALA A 143 -1.15 1.19 21.37
N SER A 144 -0.36 0.21 20.92
CA SER A 144 0.58 -0.53 21.79
C SER A 144 1.80 0.28 22.23
N LYS A 145 2.02 1.44 21.61
CA LYS A 145 3.18 2.33 21.86
C LYS A 145 2.83 3.64 22.56
N GLN A 146 1.53 3.88 22.83
CA GLN A 146 1.03 5.02 23.62
C GLN A 146 1.16 4.75 25.11
#